data_AF-A0A8D9EBD3-F1
#
_entry.id   AF-A0A8D9EBD3-F1
#
_cell.length_a   1.000
_cell.length_b   1.000
_cell.length_c   1.000
_cell.angle_alpha   90.00
_cell.angle_beta   90.00
_cell.angle_gamma   90.00
#
_symmetry.space_group_name_H-M   'P 1'
#
loop_
_entity.id
_entity.type
_entity.pdbx_description
1 polymer ?
#
loop_
_entity_poly.entity_id
_entity_poly.type
_entity_poly.pdbx_seq_one_letter_code
_entity_poly.pdbx_strand_id
1 'polypeptide(L)'
;MELKIGRQLLFRHNIPLFKTFGKNFTIFGNVHLARGKYDPKEDYAHTAPQHRQYLSFDGIGSGTPSEREKQYYKHKASTAVQNVYEHRINKLNAQEVQTLIIKDKKRVKDIKTRYGMERLVEDLIVESMQRGEFDNLSGNGKPLPQRIEHNPYVDFTTHKMNQVLIDNGFAPEWITLQKEIREEKESLLNDMSSVKQKLSKPVTYEDMEMWESHVNKWKGRVDQLNSKINKYNLLVPILMKQMFLFDLHKTCETMLKEHEDSKEQESSVKS
;
A
#
# COMPACT_ATOMS: atom_id res chain seq x y z
N MET A 1 -13.73 3.69 49.99
CA MET A 1 -14.30 5.05 49.89
C MET A 1 -15.32 5.01 48.76
N GLU A 2 -16.56 4.61 49.08
CA GLU A 2 -17.69 4.62 48.15
C GLU A 2 -18.50 5.89 48.40
N LEU A 3 -18.90 6.59 47.34
CA LEU A 3 -20.01 7.54 47.40
C LEU A 3 -20.88 7.43 46.15
N LYS A 4 -22.14 7.05 46.42
CA LYS A 4 -23.32 7.18 45.55
C LYS A 4 -23.66 8.65 45.28
N ILE A 5 -24.36 8.91 44.17
CA ILE A 5 -25.49 9.84 43.90
C ILE A 5 -25.66 9.81 42.36
N GLY A 6 -26.82 9.76 41.69
CA GLY A 6 -28.24 9.89 42.01
C GLY A 6 -29.06 9.61 40.73
N ARG A 7 -30.38 9.55 40.88
CA ARG A 7 -31.39 8.90 40.01
C ARG A 7 -32.21 9.92 39.20
N GLN A 8 -33.00 9.43 38.24
CA GLN A 8 -34.24 9.97 37.59
C GLN A 8 -34.06 10.32 36.09
N LEU A 9 -34.64 9.57 35.14
CA LEU A 9 -36.05 9.44 34.67
C LEU A 9 -36.19 10.14 33.31
N LEU A 10 -36.63 9.44 32.25
CA LEU A 10 -37.95 9.64 31.60
C LEU A 10 -38.07 9.05 30.17
N PHE A 11 -39.23 8.41 30.00
CA PHE A 11 -40.08 8.25 28.80
C PHE A 11 -39.61 7.49 27.55
N ARG A 12 -40.05 6.23 27.51
CA ARG A 12 -40.53 5.55 26.29
C ARG A 12 -41.77 6.25 25.75
N HIS A 13 -41.84 6.50 24.44
CA HIS A 13 -43.10 6.67 23.71
C HIS A 13 -43.13 5.76 22.48
N ASN A 14 -44.27 5.09 22.37
CA ASN A 14 -44.60 3.96 21.52
C ASN A 14 -45.34 4.49 20.29
N ILE A 15 -44.98 4.03 19.10
CA ILE A 15 -45.60 4.40 17.82
C ILE A 15 -46.78 3.46 17.55
N PRO A 16 -48.02 3.94 17.32
CA PRO A 16 -49.09 3.06 16.86
C PRO A 16 -49.20 3.03 15.33
N LEU A 17 -49.24 1.81 14.81
CA LEU A 17 -49.61 1.43 13.45
C LEU A 17 -51.14 1.60 13.26
N PHE A 18 -51.56 2.37 12.26
CA PHE A 18 -52.97 2.42 11.84
C PHE A 18 -53.27 1.30 10.84
N LYS A 19 -54.23 0.45 11.20
CA LYS A 19 -54.78 -0.64 10.40
C LYS A 19 -56.14 -0.20 9.86
N THR A 20 -56.38 -0.47 8.58
CA THR A 20 -57.62 -0.22 7.86
C THR A 20 -58.77 -1.13 8.32
N PHE A 21 -59.95 -0.56 8.50
CA PHE A 21 -61.27 -1.22 8.55
C PHE A 21 -62.19 -0.32 7.71
N GLY A 22 -62.96 -0.77 6.74
CA GLY A 22 -63.91 -1.88 6.82
C GLY A 22 -65.31 -1.26 6.82
N LYS A 23 -65.89 -1.10 5.63
CA LYS A 23 -67.20 -0.52 5.36
C LYS A 23 -68.32 -1.26 6.11
N ASN A 24 -69.36 -0.52 6.52
CA ASN A 24 -70.80 -0.78 6.31
C ASN A 24 -71.64 -0.09 7.39
N PHE A 25 -72.53 0.84 7.01
CA PHE A 25 -73.87 0.92 7.59
C PHE A 25 -74.78 1.81 6.71
N THR A 26 -76.06 1.45 6.71
CA THR A 26 -77.09 1.84 5.76
C THR A 26 -78.27 2.47 6.52
N ILE A 27 -78.81 3.56 5.95
CA ILE A 27 -80.18 4.13 6.02
C ILE A 27 -80.75 4.64 7.37
N PHE A 28 -81.19 5.91 7.35
CA PHE A 28 -82.53 6.49 7.61
C PHE A 28 -82.31 8.02 7.61
N GLY A 29 -82.87 8.85 6.72
CA GLY A 29 -84.29 9.09 6.47
C GLY A 29 -84.70 10.39 7.17
N ASN A 30 -84.74 11.53 6.47
CA ASN A 30 -85.92 12.41 6.40
C ASN A 30 -85.71 13.70 5.60
N VAL A 31 -86.80 14.00 4.89
CA VAL A 31 -87.08 15.10 3.96
C VAL A 31 -87.39 16.40 4.73
N HIS A 32 -87.00 17.55 4.20
CA HIS A 32 -87.89 18.73 4.12
C HIS A 32 -87.48 19.67 2.98
N LEU A 33 -88.49 20.11 2.25
CA LEU A 33 -88.49 20.82 0.98
C LEU A 33 -88.87 22.29 1.22
N ALA A 34 -88.21 23.26 0.57
CA ALA A 34 -88.79 24.59 0.36
C ALA A 34 -88.27 25.21 -0.94
N ARG A 35 -89.22 25.75 -1.70
CA ARG A 35 -89.19 26.14 -3.11
C ARG A 35 -88.83 27.61 -3.34
N GLY A 36 -88.38 27.89 -4.56
CA GLY A 36 -88.91 29.00 -5.38
C GLY A 36 -87.93 30.14 -5.66
N LYS A 37 -87.93 30.84 -6.80
CA LYS A 37 -88.65 30.78 -8.10
C LYS A 37 -87.79 31.58 -9.10
N TYR A 38 -87.92 31.28 -10.38
CA TYR A 38 -87.34 31.97 -11.54
C TYR A 38 -88.14 33.24 -11.90
N ASP A 39 -87.54 34.24 -12.57
CA ASP A 39 -88.10 34.95 -13.75
C ASP A 39 -87.17 36.04 -14.35
N PRO A 40 -87.33 36.40 -15.65
CA PRO A 40 -86.22 36.56 -16.61
C PRO A 40 -86.12 37.94 -17.31
N LYS A 41 -84.93 38.34 -17.77
CA LYS A 41 -84.72 39.21 -18.95
C LYS A 41 -83.36 38.92 -19.61
N GLU A 42 -83.40 38.49 -20.86
CA GLU A 42 -82.22 38.30 -21.71
C GLU A 42 -81.90 39.62 -22.43
N ASP A 43 -80.86 40.30 -21.97
CA ASP A 43 -80.11 41.25 -22.80
C ASP A 43 -79.05 40.44 -23.55
N TYR A 44 -79.06 40.50 -24.88
CA TYR A 44 -78.06 39.84 -25.72
C TYR A 44 -76.68 40.51 -25.54
N ALA A 45 -76.01 40.20 -24.44
CA ALA A 45 -74.59 40.45 -24.28
C ALA A 45 -73.83 39.35 -25.02
N HIS A 46 -73.03 39.74 -26.02
CA HIS A 46 -72.02 38.84 -26.56
C HIS A 46 -71.12 38.36 -25.41
N THR A 47 -71.36 37.15 -24.93
CA THR A 47 -70.50 36.51 -23.93
C THR A 47 -69.26 36.05 -24.67
N ALA A 48 -68.17 36.81 -24.53
CA ALA A 48 -66.85 36.38 -24.97
C ALA A 48 -66.59 34.96 -24.41
N PRO A 49 -66.01 34.03 -25.18
CA PRO A 49 -65.86 32.63 -24.77
C PRO A 49 -65.30 32.53 -23.35
N GLN A 50 -66.13 32.12 -22.37
CA GLN A 50 -65.77 32.10 -20.94
C GLN A 50 -64.80 30.97 -20.56
N HIS A 51 -64.21 30.29 -21.54
CA HIS A 51 -63.44 29.08 -21.32
C HIS A 51 -61.95 29.40 -21.27
N ARG A 52 -61.56 30.32 -20.38
CA ARG A 52 -60.17 30.40 -19.90
C ARG A 52 -60.00 29.38 -18.77
N GLN A 53 -59.87 28.11 -19.14
CA GLN A 53 -59.43 27.10 -18.19
C GLN A 53 -57.91 27.24 -18.02
N TYR A 54 -57.48 27.78 -16.87
CA TYR A 54 -56.06 27.78 -16.52
C TYR A 54 -55.67 26.36 -16.06
N LEU A 55 -54.51 25.88 -16.52
CA LEU A 55 -53.89 24.66 -16.01
C LEU A 55 -53.77 24.75 -14.48
N SER A 56 -54.41 23.85 -13.75
CA SER A 56 -54.24 23.75 -12.30
C SER A 56 -52.87 23.13 -12.04
N PHE A 57 -51.89 23.97 -11.71
CA PHE A 57 -50.52 23.58 -11.33
C PHE A 57 -50.46 22.86 -9.97
N ASP A 58 -51.37 21.93 -9.72
CA ASP A 58 -51.49 21.12 -8.50
C ASP A 58 -51.59 21.93 -7.19
N GLY A 59 -52.03 23.19 -7.29
CA GLY A 59 -52.06 24.13 -6.16
C GLY A 59 -50.70 24.70 -5.77
N ILE A 60 -49.65 24.46 -6.56
CA ILE A 60 -48.28 24.86 -6.27
C ILE A 60 -48.04 26.28 -6.79
N GLY A 61 -47.65 27.17 -5.87
CA GLY A 61 -47.26 28.54 -6.18
C GLY A 61 -48.37 29.59 -6.03
N SER A 62 -47.96 30.85 -5.86
CA SER A 62 -48.82 32.01 -5.69
C SER A 62 -48.44 33.13 -6.66
N GLY A 63 -49.37 34.05 -6.94
CA GLY A 63 -49.17 35.15 -7.90
C GLY A 63 -49.92 34.96 -9.22
N THR A 64 -49.47 35.67 -10.25
CA THR A 64 -50.07 35.66 -11.59
C THR A 64 -49.94 34.28 -12.26
N PRO A 65 -50.81 33.92 -13.23
CA PRO A 65 -50.77 32.62 -13.89
C PRO A 65 -49.39 32.23 -14.48
N SER A 66 -48.65 33.20 -15.04
CA SER A 66 -47.31 32.95 -15.61
C SER A 66 -46.22 32.74 -14.54
N GLU A 67 -46.33 33.40 -13.38
CA GLU A 67 -45.42 33.17 -12.26
C GLU A 67 -45.62 31.78 -11.67
N ARG A 68 -46.88 31.34 -11.54
CA ARG A 68 -47.23 30.01 -11.05
C ARG A 68 -46.74 28.90 -11.98
N GLU A 69 -46.87 29.12 -13.28
CA GLU A 69 -46.32 28.22 -14.30
C GLU A 69 -44.81 28.04 -14.12
N LYS A 70 -44.05 29.13 -14.00
CA LYS A 70 -42.60 29.06 -13.77
C LYS A 70 -42.25 28.34 -12.48
N GLN A 71 -43.00 28.56 -11.40
CA GLN A 71 -42.80 27.88 -10.12
C GLN A 71 -43.11 26.39 -10.20
N TYR A 72 -44.19 26.00 -10.89
CA TYR A 72 -44.54 24.61 -11.11
C TYR A 72 -43.47 23.86 -11.90
N TYR A 73 -42.95 24.46 -12.98
CA TYR A 73 -41.85 23.85 -13.73
C TYR A 73 -40.59 23.70 -12.89
N LYS A 74 -40.27 24.68 -12.03
CA LYS A 74 -39.16 24.57 -11.07
C LYS A 74 -39.38 23.42 -10.08
N HIS A 75 -40.57 23.32 -9.49
CA HIS A 75 -40.93 22.26 -8.54
C HIS A 75 -40.91 20.87 -9.19
N LYS A 76 -41.40 20.76 -10.43
CA LYS A 76 -41.39 19.52 -11.20
C LYS A 76 -39.96 19.08 -11.50
N ALA A 77 -39.09 20.02 -11.88
CA ALA A 77 -37.67 19.76 -12.09
C ALA A 77 -36.98 19.32 -10.79
N SER A 78 -37.21 20.01 -9.67
CA SER A 78 -36.61 19.63 -8.37
C SER A 78 -37.08 18.25 -7.90
N THR A 79 -38.37 17.94 -8.07
CA THR A 79 -38.93 16.63 -7.72
C THR A 79 -38.32 15.52 -8.57
N ALA A 80 -38.17 15.75 -9.89
CA ALA A 80 -37.53 14.79 -10.78
C ALA A 80 -36.08 14.51 -10.35
N VAL A 81 -35.33 15.54 -9.98
CA VAL A 81 -33.95 15.40 -9.46
C VAL A 81 -33.93 14.60 -8.16
N GLN A 82 -34.83 14.89 -7.21
CA GLN A 82 -34.92 14.18 -5.94
C GLN A 82 -35.21 12.70 -6.11
N ASN A 83 -36.15 12.34 -7.00
CA ASN A 83 -36.52 10.96 -7.26
C ASN A 83 -35.35 10.16 -7.88
N VAL A 84 -34.58 10.77 -8.79
CA VAL A 84 -33.38 10.17 -9.36
C VAL A 84 -32.32 9.93 -8.29
N TYR A 85 -32.13 10.90 -7.40
CA TYR A 85 -31.20 10.79 -6.28
C TYR A 85 -31.60 9.66 -5.34
N GLU A 86 -32.86 9.60 -4.93
CA GLU A 86 -33.40 8.54 -4.07
C GLU A 86 -33.23 7.16 -4.70
N HIS A 87 -33.56 7.01 -5.99
CA HIS A 87 -33.35 5.76 -6.71
C HIS A 87 -31.87 5.34 -6.71
N ARG A 88 -30.95 6.29 -6.93
CA ARG A 88 -29.52 6.03 -6.93
C ARG A 88 -29.02 5.60 -5.55
N ILE A 89 -29.46 6.26 -4.48
CA ILE A 89 -29.13 5.89 -3.10
C ILE A 89 -29.64 4.48 -2.77
N ASN A 90 -30.90 4.18 -3.07
CA ASN A 90 -31.47 2.86 -2.81
C ASN A 90 -30.75 1.76 -3.59
N LYS A 91 -30.32 2.03 -4.83
CA LYS A 91 -29.53 1.09 -5.64
C LYS A 91 -28.15 0.82 -5.03
N LEU A 92 -27.45 1.86 -4.56
CA LEU A 92 -26.15 1.71 -3.90
C LEU A 92 -26.28 0.91 -2.60
N ASN A 93 -27.27 1.22 -1.77
CA ASN A 93 -27.54 0.49 -0.53
C ASN A 93 -27.85 -0.99 -0.80
N ALA A 94 -28.64 -1.29 -1.82
CA ALA A 94 -28.95 -2.67 -2.20
C ALA A 94 -27.69 -3.43 -2.66
N GLN A 95 -26.81 -2.79 -3.43
CA GLN A 95 -25.53 -3.36 -3.84
C GLN A 95 -24.62 -3.62 -2.64
N GLU A 96 -24.52 -2.66 -1.72
CA GLU A 96 -23.72 -2.79 -0.49
C GLU A 96 -24.21 -3.96 0.37
N VAL A 97 -25.51 -4.04 0.65
CA VAL A 97 -26.12 -5.15 1.41
C VAL A 97 -25.82 -6.50 0.77
N GLN A 98 -25.95 -6.61 -0.56
CA GLN A 98 -25.61 -7.86 -1.26
C GLN A 98 -24.12 -8.23 -1.12
N THR A 99 -23.22 -7.24 -1.21
CA THR A 99 -21.79 -7.50 -1.05
C THR A 99 -21.43 -7.95 0.37
N LEU A 100 -22.08 -7.39 1.39
CA LEU A 100 -21.91 -7.78 2.79
C LEU A 100 -22.38 -9.22 3.02
N ILE A 101 -23.55 -9.58 2.51
CA ILE A 101 -24.10 -10.94 2.61
C ILE A 101 -23.16 -11.96 1.95
N ILE A 102 -22.58 -11.64 0.79
CA ILE A 102 -21.63 -12.52 0.10
C ILE A 102 -20.36 -12.71 0.92
N LYS A 103 -19.82 -11.61 1.50
CA LYS A 103 -18.63 -11.66 2.36
C LYS A 103 -18.87 -12.52 3.61
N ASP A 104 -20.02 -12.38 4.26
CA ASP A 104 -20.37 -13.16 5.45
C ASP A 104 -20.53 -14.65 5.13
N LYS A 105 -21.21 -15.01 4.03
CA LYS A 105 -21.31 -16.40 3.56
C LYS A 105 -19.93 -17.02 3.31
N LYS A 106 -19.02 -16.27 2.70
CA LYS A 106 -17.63 -16.73 2.47
C LYS A 106 -16.91 -16.99 3.79
N ARG A 107 -16.97 -16.05 4.75
CA ARG A 107 -16.33 -16.22 6.06
C ARG A 107 -16.87 -17.42 6.84
N VAL A 108 -18.19 -17.64 6.83
CA VAL A 108 -18.80 -18.82 7.48
C VAL A 108 -18.29 -20.12 6.86
N LYS A 109 -18.15 -20.18 5.53
CA LYS A 109 -17.59 -21.34 4.83
C LYS A 109 -16.12 -21.57 5.22
N ASP A 110 -15.30 -20.52 5.22
CA ASP A 110 -13.88 -20.59 5.55
C ASP A 110 -13.67 -21.07 7.00
N ILE A 111 -14.46 -20.56 7.94
CA ILE A 111 -14.45 -20.99 9.35
C ILE A 111 -14.80 -22.47 9.47
N LYS A 112 -15.87 -22.93 8.80
CA LYS A 112 -16.29 -24.33 8.83
C LYS A 112 -15.23 -25.27 8.26
N THR A 113 -14.59 -24.89 7.15
CA THR A 113 -13.51 -25.69 6.56
C THR A 113 -12.28 -25.75 7.48
N ARG A 114 -11.96 -24.65 8.18
CA ARG A 114 -10.84 -24.60 9.11
C ARG A 114 -11.06 -25.53 10.31
N TYR A 115 -12.23 -25.46 10.96
CA TYR A 115 -12.56 -26.37 12.06
C TYR A 115 -12.61 -27.84 11.63
N GLY A 116 -13.06 -28.13 10.41
CA GLY A 116 -13.03 -29.47 9.84
C GLY A 116 -11.61 -30.00 9.67
N MET A 117 -10.69 -29.18 9.16
CA MET A 117 -9.28 -29.53 9.07
C MET A 117 -8.62 -29.68 10.44
N GLU A 118 -8.85 -28.74 11.36
CA GLU A 118 -8.28 -28.79 12.72
C GLU A 118 -8.66 -30.09 13.42
N ARG A 119 -9.92 -30.54 13.32
CA ARG A 119 -10.36 -31.80 13.91
C ARG A 119 -9.73 -33.03 13.25
N LEU A 120 -9.66 -33.06 11.92
CA LEU A 120 -9.01 -34.16 11.20
C LEU A 120 -7.52 -34.25 11.53
N VAL A 121 -6.85 -33.11 11.68
CA VAL A 121 -5.44 -33.04 12.07
C VAL A 121 -5.27 -33.54 13.51
N GLU A 122 -6.15 -33.14 14.44
CA GLU A 122 -6.11 -33.63 15.83
C GLU A 122 -6.28 -35.15 15.90
N ASP A 123 -7.28 -35.69 15.20
CA ASP A 123 -7.53 -37.14 15.16
C ASP A 123 -6.31 -37.89 14.60
N LEU A 124 -5.66 -37.34 13.55
CA LEU A 124 -4.45 -37.90 12.96
C LEU A 124 -3.24 -37.82 13.92
N ILE A 125 -3.07 -36.73 14.66
CA ILE A 125 -1.99 -36.58 15.65
C ILE A 125 -2.18 -37.61 16.77
N VAL A 126 -3.41 -37.75 17.28
CA VAL A 126 -3.72 -38.74 18.33
C VAL A 126 -3.48 -40.16 17.85
N GLU A 127 -3.87 -40.49 16.61
CA GLU A 127 -3.61 -41.79 16.00
C GLU A 127 -2.10 -42.04 15.84
N SER A 128 -1.33 -41.07 15.34
CA SER A 128 0.13 -41.18 15.22
C SER A 128 0.83 -41.30 16.59
N MET A 129 0.30 -40.65 17.64
CA MET A 129 0.79 -40.83 19.02
C MET A 129 0.52 -42.26 19.52
N GLN A 130 -0.67 -42.81 19.29
CA GLN A 130 -1.00 -44.19 19.67
C GLN A 130 -0.16 -45.23 18.92
N ARG A 131 0.20 -44.95 17.67
CA ARG A 131 1.09 -45.78 16.85
C ARG A 131 2.57 -45.68 17.24
N GLY A 132 2.94 -44.74 18.12
CA GLY A 132 4.33 -44.52 18.53
C GLY A 132 5.21 -43.91 17.43
N GLU A 133 4.62 -43.24 16.43
CA GLU A 133 5.37 -42.61 15.33
C GLU A 133 6.32 -41.49 15.81
N PHE A 134 6.11 -40.98 17.04
CA PHE A 134 6.92 -39.93 17.65
C PHE A 134 8.08 -40.44 18.53
N ASP A 135 8.13 -41.73 18.88
CA ASP A 135 9.08 -42.23 19.89
C ASP A 135 10.53 -42.37 19.37
N ASN A 136 10.74 -42.40 18.05
CA ASN A 136 12.07 -42.56 17.43
C ASN A 136 12.35 -41.50 16.35
N LEU A 137 11.96 -40.25 16.60
CA LEU A 137 12.27 -39.15 15.70
C LEU A 137 13.77 -38.86 15.65
N SER A 138 14.28 -38.59 14.45
CA SER A 138 15.68 -38.19 14.25
C SER A 138 15.97 -36.89 15.03
N GLY A 139 16.76 -36.99 16.09
CA GLY A 139 17.10 -35.83 16.94
C GLY A 139 16.34 -35.77 18.26
N ASN A 140 15.52 -36.76 18.60
CA ASN A 140 14.92 -36.87 19.94
C ASN A 140 16.02 -36.87 21.03
N GLY A 141 15.87 -36.05 22.06
CA GLY A 141 16.85 -35.87 23.13
C GLY A 141 18.16 -35.15 22.77
N LYS A 142 18.36 -34.76 21.50
CA LYS A 142 19.51 -33.92 21.10
C LYS A 142 19.14 -32.44 21.27
N PRO A 143 20.07 -31.56 21.69
CA PRO A 143 19.82 -30.13 21.65
C PRO A 143 19.45 -29.73 20.22
N LEU A 144 18.49 -28.80 20.09
CA LEU A 144 18.11 -28.25 18.80
C LEU A 144 19.39 -27.88 18.03
N PRO A 145 19.52 -28.27 16.74
CA PRO A 145 20.69 -27.90 15.97
C PRO A 145 20.83 -26.38 16.07
N GLN A 146 22.06 -25.88 16.30
CA GLN A 146 22.38 -24.46 16.30
C GLN A 146 22.17 -23.88 14.89
N ARG A 147 20.92 -23.83 14.42
CA ARG A 147 20.50 -22.99 13.31
C ARG A 147 20.02 -21.68 13.90
N ILE A 148 20.95 -21.02 14.59
CA ILE A 148 20.81 -19.62 14.96
C ILE A 148 21.56 -18.84 13.88
N GLU A 149 21.14 -18.98 12.63
CA GLU A 149 21.27 -17.88 11.65
C GLU A 149 20.19 -16.81 11.91
N HIS A 150 19.39 -16.99 12.97
CA HIS A 150 18.46 -16.00 13.45
C HIS A 150 19.15 -15.15 14.50
N ASN A 151 19.52 -13.93 14.15
CA ASN A 151 19.95 -12.94 15.12
C ASN A 151 18.83 -12.79 16.18
N PRO A 152 19.07 -13.14 17.47
CA PRO A 152 18.03 -13.11 18.51
C PRO A 152 17.47 -11.70 18.77
N TYR A 153 18.16 -10.67 18.29
CA TYR A 153 17.78 -9.27 18.39
C TYR A 153 16.91 -8.79 17.22
N VAL A 154 16.61 -9.65 16.24
CA VAL A 154 15.80 -9.33 15.06
C VAL A 154 14.47 -10.08 15.15
N ASP A 155 13.36 -9.40 14.91
CA ASP A 155 12.04 -10.04 14.88
C ASP A 155 11.92 -11.06 13.73
N PHE A 156 11.04 -12.04 13.90
CA PHE A 156 10.83 -13.11 12.93
C PHE A 156 10.50 -12.59 11.52
N THR A 157 9.67 -11.54 11.45
CA THR A 157 9.25 -10.93 10.17
C THR A 157 10.42 -10.28 9.44
N THR A 158 11.23 -9.47 10.12
CA THR A 158 12.42 -8.84 9.51
C THR A 158 13.46 -9.89 9.11
N HIS A 159 13.69 -10.91 9.93
CA HIS A 159 14.62 -11.99 9.58
C HIS A 159 14.18 -12.71 8.30
N LYS A 160 12.90 -13.07 8.20
CA LYS A 160 12.36 -13.70 6.98
C LYS A 160 12.40 -12.78 5.77
N MET A 161 12.12 -11.50 5.94
CA MET A 161 12.25 -10.52 4.86
C MET A 161 13.70 -10.43 4.36
N ASN A 162 14.68 -10.30 5.27
CA ASN A 162 16.10 -10.28 4.91
C ASN A 162 16.54 -11.58 4.25
N GLN A 163 16.06 -12.73 4.73
CA GLN A 163 16.33 -14.04 4.14
C GLN A 163 15.81 -14.07 2.69
N VAL A 164 14.57 -13.68 2.45
CA VAL A 164 14.00 -13.62 1.09
C VAL A 164 14.79 -12.67 0.19
N LEU A 165 15.20 -11.50 0.69
CA LEU A 165 16.03 -10.57 -0.09
C LEU A 165 17.36 -11.20 -0.50
N ILE A 166 18.04 -11.88 0.43
CA ILE A 166 19.31 -12.57 0.16
C ILE A 166 19.10 -13.71 -0.83
N ASP A 167 18.06 -14.52 -0.66
CA ASP A 167 17.73 -15.66 -1.54
C ASP A 167 17.42 -15.20 -2.98
N ASN A 168 16.86 -14.00 -3.14
CA ASN A 168 16.64 -13.37 -4.45
C ASN A 168 17.88 -12.63 -5.00
N GLY A 169 19.00 -12.64 -4.28
CA GLY A 169 20.22 -11.95 -4.68
C GLY A 169 20.16 -10.43 -4.54
N PHE A 170 19.22 -9.89 -3.75
CA PHE A 170 19.12 -8.46 -3.50
C PHE A 170 20.17 -8.02 -2.48
N ALA A 171 21.06 -7.12 -2.90
CA ALA A 171 22.07 -6.51 -2.04
C ALA A 171 21.92 -4.98 -2.05
N PRO A 172 22.16 -4.30 -0.91
CA PRO A 172 22.23 -2.85 -0.87
C PRO A 172 23.31 -2.31 -1.84
N GLU A 173 23.07 -1.13 -2.41
CA GLU A 173 23.97 -0.50 -3.40
C GLU A 173 25.41 -0.34 -2.89
N TRP A 174 25.60 -0.03 -1.60
CA TRP A 174 26.95 0.11 -1.05
C TRP A 174 27.72 -1.22 -0.99
N ILE A 175 27.03 -2.37 -0.88
CA ILE A 175 27.66 -3.70 -0.93
C ILE A 175 28.17 -3.99 -2.35
N THR A 176 27.35 -3.71 -3.37
CA THR A 176 27.75 -3.90 -4.76
C THR A 176 28.89 -2.97 -5.14
N LEU A 177 28.80 -1.70 -4.75
CA LEU A 177 29.84 -0.71 -4.97
C LEU A 177 31.15 -1.06 -4.26
N GLN A 178 31.09 -1.62 -3.05
CA GLN A 178 32.28 -2.09 -2.34
C GLN A 178 33.01 -3.20 -3.11
N LYS A 179 32.25 -4.13 -3.69
CA LYS A 179 32.80 -5.22 -4.52
C LYS A 179 33.47 -4.65 -5.76
N GLU A 180 32.80 -3.75 -6.48
CA GLU A 180 33.34 -3.08 -7.66
C GLU A 180 34.65 -2.33 -7.35
N ILE A 181 34.70 -1.56 -6.25
CA ILE A 181 35.91 -0.84 -5.83
C ILE A 181 37.06 -1.81 -5.56
N ARG A 182 36.79 -2.96 -4.94
CA ARG A 182 37.82 -3.98 -4.65
C ARG A 182 38.38 -4.57 -5.94
N GLU A 183 37.51 -4.96 -6.86
CA GLU A 183 37.89 -5.55 -8.15
C GLU A 183 38.67 -4.56 -9.01
N GLU A 184 38.23 -3.30 -9.07
CA GLU A 184 38.92 -2.24 -9.83
C GLU A 184 40.28 -1.91 -9.24
N LYS A 185 40.39 -1.86 -7.90
CA LYS A 185 41.66 -1.67 -7.21
C LYS A 185 42.63 -2.83 -7.48
N GLU A 186 42.15 -4.07 -7.41
CA GLU A 186 42.96 -5.25 -7.70
C GLU A 186 43.43 -5.28 -9.15
N SER A 187 42.54 -5.00 -10.11
CA SER A 187 42.91 -4.86 -11.53
C SER A 187 43.97 -3.78 -11.74
N LEU A 188 43.82 -2.61 -11.10
CA LEU A 188 44.81 -1.53 -11.19
C LEU A 188 46.17 -1.95 -10.64
N LEU A 189 46.21 -2.61 -9.48
CA LEU A 189 47.45 -3.10 -8.87
C LEU A 189 48.11 -4.20 -9.71
N ASN A 190 47.32 -5.09 -10.32
CA ASN A 190 47.83 -6.12 -11.23
C ASN A 190 48.44 -5.51 -12.49
N ASP A 191 47.81 -4.48 -13.06
CA ASP A 191 48.35 -3.73 -14.19
C ASP A 191 49.67 -3.05 -13.82
N MET A 192 49.73 -2.41 -12.64
CA MET A 192 50.95 -1.78 -12.11
C MET A 192 52.07 -2.79 -11.92
N SER A 193 51.76 -3.94 -11.32
CA SER A 193 52.72 -5.03 -11.12
C SER A 193 53.24 -5.58 -12.45
N SER A 194 52.36 -5.71 -13.45
CA SER A 194 52.72 -6.18 -14.79
C SER A 194 53.67 -5.20 -15.51
N VAL A 195 53.49 -3.89 -15.31
CA VAL A 195 54.42 -2.89 -15.84
C VAL A 195 55.73 -2.89 -15.04
N LYS A 196 55.66 -2.97 -13.71
CA LYS A 196 56.83 -3.07 -12.82
C LYS A 196 57.74 -4.24 -13.20
N GLN A 197 57.17 -5.41 -13.51
CA GLN A 197 57.93 -6.59 -13.92
C GLN A 197 58.69 -6.43 -15.24
N LYS A 198 58.25 -5.51 -16.11
CA LYS A 198 58.92 -5.23 -17.39
C LYS A 198 60.10 -4.28 -17.25
N LEU A 199 60.20 -3.56 -16.12
CA LEU A 199 61.29 -2.62 -15.88
C LEU A 199 62.60 -3.38 -15.71
N SER A 200 63.65 -2.85 -16.31
CA SER A 200 64.99 -3.41 -16.16
C SER A 200 65.51 -3.16 -14.75
N LYS A 201 66.41 -4.03 -14.28
CA LYS A 201 67.21 -3.83 -13.07
C LYS A 201 68.68 -3.63 -13.47
N PRO A 202 69.29 -2.43 -13.31
CA PRO A 202 68.75 -1.16 -12.81
C PRO A 202 67.79 -0.48 -13.80
N VAL A 203 66.93 0.40 -13.28
CA VAL A 203 65.95 1.14 -14.09
C VAL A 203 66.67 2.05 -15.08
N THR A 204 66.38 1.87 -16.37
CA THR A 204 66.96 2.69 -17.45
C THR A 204 66.15 3.98 -17.63
N TYR A 205 66.71 4.99 -18.29
CA TYR A 205 65.97 6.22 -18.63
C TYR A 205 64.70 5.94 -19.45
N GLU A 206 64.80 5.04 -20.44
CA GLU A 206 63.67 4.60 -21.27
C GLU A 206 62.57 3.91 -20.44
N ASP A 207 62.95 3.14 -19.41
CA ASP A 207 62.02 2.50 -18.49
C ASP A 207 61.23 3.53 -17.66
N MET A 208 61.89 4.64 -17.28
CA MET A 208 61.27 5.73 -16.53
C MET A 208 60.27 6.52 -17.38
N GLU A 209 60.58 6.78 -18.66
CA GLU A 209 59.65 7.42 -19.60
C GLU A 209 58.42 6.54 -19.85
N MET A 210 58.62 5.23 -20.04
CA MET A 210 57.52 4.27 -20.13
C MET A 210 56.66 4.28 -18.86
N TRP A 211 57.29 4.25 -17.68
CA TRP A 211 56.60 4.30 -16.40
C TRP A 211 55.75 5.57 -16.26
N GLU A 212 56.30 6.74 -16.57
CA GLU A 212 55.59 8.02 -16.50
C GLU A 212 54.38 8.06 -17.46
N SER A 213 54.52 7.50 -18.67
CA SER A 213 53.40 7.33 -19.61
C SER A 213 52.28 6.47 -19.00
N HIS A 214 52.64 5.39 -18.32
CA HIS A 214 51.67 4.51 -17.63
C HIS A 214 51.03 5.18 -16.41
N VAL A 215 51.77 5.95 -15.62
CA VAL A 215 51.24 6.74 -14.50
C VAL A 215 50.19 7.73 -14.99
N ASN A 216 50.45 8.41 -16.12
CA ASN A 216 49.47 9.33 -16.73
C ASN A 216 48.19 8.60 -17.18
N LYS A 217 48.31 7.37 -17.70
CA LYS A 217 47.14 6.53 -18.05
C LYS A 217 46.34 6.10 -16.82
N TRP A 218 47.02 5.73 -15.73
CA TRP A 218 46.35 5.30 -14.50
C TRP A 218 45.64 6.44 -13.77
N LYS A 219 46.11 7.69 -13.92
CA LYS A 219 45.51 8.87 -13.28
C LYS A 219 44.00 8.95 -13.50
N GLY A 220 43.53 8.80 -14.75
CA GLY A 220 42.10 8.83 -15.05
C GLY A 220 41.30 7.69 -14.42
N ARG A 221 41.87 6.48 -14.33
CA ARG A 221 41.25 5.33 -13.65
C ARG A 221 41.17 5.56 -12.15
N VAL A 222 42.22 6.13 -11.55
CA VAL A 222 42.25 6.46 -10.13
C VAL A 222 41.22 7.54 -9.78
N ASP A 223 41.02 8.54 -10.64
CA ASP A 223 39.99 9.56 -10.43
C ASP A 223 38.58 8.95 -10.41
N GLN A 224 38.30 8.01 -11.32
CA GLN A 224 37.04 7.27 -11.35
C GLN A 224 36.86 6.37 -10.11
N LEU A 225 37.91 5.65 -9.72
CA LEU A 225 37.93 4.83 -8.51
C LEU A 225 37.68 5.67 -7.25
N ASN A 226 38.33 6.83 -7.14
CA ASN A 226 38.17 7.77 -6.04
C ASN A 226 36.75 8.38 -6.01
N SER A 227 36.14 8.64 -7.16
CA SER A 227 34.74 9.04 -7.24
C SER A 227 33.80 7.96 -6.69
N LYS A 228 34.03 6.67 -7.03
CA LYS A 228 33.28 5.54 -6.46
C LYS A 228 33.50 5.40 -4.96
N ILE A 229 34.74 5.55 -4.48
CA ILE A 229 35.06 5.52 -3.05
C ILE A 229 34.31 6.62 -2.30
N ASN A 230 34.26 7.84 -2.84
CA ASN A 230 33.47 8.93 -2.26
C ASN A 230 31.98 8.59 -2.22
N LYS A 231 31.41 8.08 -3.33
CA LYS A 231 30.01 7.63 -3.35
C LYS A 231 29.75 6.55 -2.30
N TYR A 232 30.64 5.57 -2.17
CA TYR A 232 30.56 4.53 -1.14
C TYR A 232 30.59 5.14 0.26
N ASN A 233 31.52 6.05 0.55
CA ASN A 233 31.63 6.71 1.86
C ASN A 233 30.37 7.49 2.25
N LEU A 234 29.65 8.04 1.26
CA LEU A 234 28.37 8.72 1.48
C LEU A 234 27.21 7.76 1.75
N LEU A 235 27.22 6.56 1.15
CA LEU A 235 26.13 5.59 1.27
C LEU A 235 26.27 4.65 2.47
N VAL A 236 27.49 4.44 2.96
CA VAL A 236 27.77 3.45 4.00
C VAL A 236 27.23 3.91 5.35
N PRO A 237 26.36 3.12 6.00
CA PRO A 237 25.73 3.53 7.26
C PRO A 237 26.68 3.46 8.48
N ILE A 238 27.85 2.82 8.34
CA ILE A 238 28.80 2.59 9.44
C ILE A 238 30.11 3.34 9.15
N LEU A 239 30.42 4.36 9.95
CA LEU A 239 31.61 5.21 9.77
C LEU A 239 32.91 4.39 9.69
N MET A 240 33.05 3.35 10.53
CA MET A 240 34.23 2.47 10.57
C MET A 240 34.45 1.66 9.27
N LYS A 241 33.44 1.58 8.39
CA LYS A 241 33.52 0.88 7.11
C LYS A 241 33.83 1.80 5.93
N GLN A 242 33.98 3.10 6.16
CA GLN A 242 34.41 4.05 5.13
C GLN A 242 35.85 3.74 4.67
N MET A 243 36.15 4.10 3.43
CA MET A 243 37.41 3.81 2.76
C MET A 243 38.19 5.10 2.51
N PHE A 244 39.52 5.01 2.59
CA PHE A 244 40.39 6.09 2.15
C PHE A 244 40.49 6.14 0.63
N LEU A 245 40.73 7.33 0.12
CA LEU A 245 41.04 7.54 -1.30
C LEU A 245 42.33 6.83 -1.68
N PHE A 246 42.38 6.36 -2.91
CA PHE A 246 43.55 5.75 -3.50
C PHE A 246 44.54 6.83 -3.95
N ASP A 247 45.74 6.80 -3.39
CA ASP A 247 46.85 7.69 -3.74
C ASP A 247 47.79 6.99 -4.74
N LEU A 248 47.77 7.46 -5.99
CA LEU A 248 48.58 6.92 -7.07
C LEU A 248 50.07 7.20 -6.87
N HIS A 249 50.44 8.40 -6.41
CA HIS A 249 51.84 8.80 -6.33
C HIS A 249 52.55 7.96 -5.28
N LYS A 250 51.97 7.89 -4.08
CA LYS A 250 52.51 7.13 -2.96
C LYS A 250 52.65 5.64 -3.30
N THR A 251 51.67 5.07 -4.01
CA THR A 251 51.72 3.65 -4.41
C THR A 251 52.82 3.41 -5.44
N CYS A 252 52.97 4.26 -6.45
CA CYS A 252 54.06 4.18 -7.42
C CYS A 252 55.44 4.31 -6.77
N GLU A 253 55.64 5.28 -5.87
CA GLU A 253 56.91 5.44 -5.15
C GLU A 253 57.26 4.20 -4.32
N THR A 254 56.27 3.65 -3.62
CA THR A 254 56.46 2.43 -2.81
C THR A 254 56.86 1.26 -3.71
N MET A 255 56.19 1.10 -4.86
CA MET A 255 56.49 0.03 -5.82
C MET A 255 57.87 0.16 -6.45
N LEU A 256 58.33 1.37 -6.75
CA LEU A 256 59.68 1.61 -7.28
C LEU A 256 60.75 1.31 -6.23
N LYS A 257 60.57 1.74 -4.99
CA LYS A 257 61.49 1.40 -3.87
C LYS A 257 61.61 -0.11 -3.69
N GLU A 258 60.48 -0.82 -3.63
CA GLU A 258 60.48 -2.29 -3.55
C GLU A 258 61.19 -2.95 -4.75
N HIS A 259 61.10 -2.36 -5.95
CA HIS A 259 61.78 -2.87 -7.13
C HIS A 259 63.30 -2.79 -6.98
N GLU A 260 63.79 -1.66 -6.44
CA GLU A 260 65.21 -1.42 -6.16
C GLU A 260 65.71 -2.34 -5.02
N ASP A 261 64.98 -2.42 -3.91
CA ASP A 261 65.33 -3.23 -2.73
C ASP A 261 65.45 -4.73 -3.04
N SER A 262 64.59 -5.25 -3.93
CA SER A 262 64.63 -6.66 -4.36
C SER A 262 65.95 -7.07 -5.02
N LYS A 263 66.76 -6.11 -5.47
CA LYS A 263 68.10 -6.35 -6.03
C LYS A 263 69.16 -6.53 -4.93
N GLU A 264 69.08 -5.79 -3.83
CA GLU A 264 70.08 -5.83 -2.75
C GLU A 264 70.08 -7.17 -1.99
N GLN A 265 68.91 -7.80 -1.94
CA GLN A 265 68.74 -9.13 -1.34
C GLN A 265 69.33 -10.23 -2.24
N GLU A 266 69.19 -10.12 -3.58
CA GLU A 266 69.77 -11.07 -4.53
C GLU A 266 71.30 -10.96 -4.66
N SER A 267 71.88 -9.78 -4.45
CA SER A 267 73.33 -9.58 -4.44
C SER A 267 73.99 -10.05 -3.14
N SER A 268 73.34 -9.88 -1.99
CA SER A 268 73.86 -10.37 -0.69
C SER A 268 73.84 -11.90 -0.54
N VAL A 269 72.95 -12.61 -1.24
CA VAL A 269 72.87 -14.09 -1.18
C VAL A 269 73.91 -14.78 -2.07
N LYS A 270 74.54 -14.05 -3.00
CA LYS A 270 75.57 -14.57 -3.93
C LYS A 270 77.02 -14.29 -3.49
N SER A 271 77.24 -13.60 -2.37
CA SER A 271 78.57 -13.39 -1.74
C SER A 271 78.71 -14.26 -0.51
#